data_AF-A0A209A1J2-F1
#
_entry.id   AF-A0A209A1J2-F1
#
_cell.length_a   1.000
_cell.length_b   1.000
_cell.length_c   1.000
_cell.angle_alpha   90.00
_cell.angle_beta   90.00
_cell.angle_gamma   90.00
#
_symmetry.space_group_name_H-M   'P 1'
#
loop_
_entity.id
_entity.type
_entity.pdbx_description
1 polymer ?
#
loop_
_entity_poly.entity_id
_entity_poly.type
_entity_poly.pdbx_seq_one_letter_code
_entity_poly.pdbx_strand_id
1 'polypeptide(L)' 'MTPEEKQNALLSAAKNCNNEIKTTLAALPTNTNKDSITRPIILRHYEKLKPLGYKLAWLLFAIGVLNGQFKWDR' A
#
# COMPACT_ATOMS: atom_id res chain seq x y z
N MET A 1 -8.67 -20.07 1.64
CA MET A 1 -8.06 -19.01 0.82
C MET A 1 -6.96 -19.61 -0.02
N THR A 2 -7.06 -19.53 -1.34
CA THR A 2 -6.03 -20.03 -2.27
C THR A 2 -4.82 -19.07 -2.31
N PRO A 3 -3.65 -19.51 -2.80
CA PRO A 3 -2.51 -18.62 -3.05
C PRO A 3 -2.87 -17.42 -3.92
N GLU A 4 -3.69 -17.62 -4.95
CA GLU A 4 -4.16 -16.57 -5.87
C GLU A 4 -5.05 -15.56 -5.14
N GLU A 5 -5.97 -16.02 -4.29
CA GLU A 5 -6.81 -15.14 -3.48
C GLU A 5 -5.99 -14.29 -2.50
N LYS A 6 -4.95 -14.87 -1.88
CA LYS A 6 -4.00 -14.12 -1.04
C LYS A 6 -3.28 -13.04 -1.84
N GLN A 7 -2.76 -13.40 -3.01
CA GLN A 7 -2.07 -12.44 -3.88
C GLN A 7 -3.00 -11.32 -4.35
N ASN A 8 -4.23 -11.65 -4.73
CA ASN A 8 -5.25 -10.68 -5.10
C ASN A 8 -5.59 -9.73 -3.94
N ALA A 9 -5.65 -10.24 -2.71
CA ALA A 9 -5.84 -9.40 -1.52
C ALA A 9 -4.70 -8.39 -1.33
N LEU A 10 -3.44 -8.81 -1.50
CA LEU A 10 -2.28 -7.92 -1.44
C LEU A 10 -2.35 -6.83 -2.52
N LEU A 11 -2.61 -7.23 -3.78
CA LEU A 11 -2.66 -6.29 -4.91
C LEU A 11 -3.82 -5.30 -4.77
N SER A 12 -4.98 -5.76 -4.30
CA SER A 12 -6.15 -4.90 -4.03
C SER A 12 -5.84 -3.89 -2.92
N ALA A 13 -5.27 -4.34 -1.80
CA ALA A 13 -4.86 -3.47 -0.71
C ALA A 13 -3.80 -2.43 -1.16
N ALA A 14 -2.83 -2.83 -1.97
CA ALA A 14 -1.81 -1.93 -2.50
C ALA A 14 -2.42 -0.85 -3.41
N LYS A 15 -3.33 -1.22 -4.33
CA LYS A 15 -4.02 -0.27 -5.21
C LYS A 15 -4.85 0.73 -4.41
N ASN A 16 -5.66 0.24 -3.47
CA ASN A 16 -6.53 1.09 -2.66
C ASN A 16 -5.71 2.03 -1.75
N CYS A 17 -4.65 1.52 -1.12
CA CYS A 17 -3.74 2.32 -0.31
C CYS A 17 -3.05 3.41 -1.14
N ASN A 18 -2.52 3.05 -2.33
CA ASN A 18 -1.83 3.99 -3.20
C ASN A 18 -2.76 5.09 -3.72
N ASN A 19 -3.99 4.72 -4.11
CA ASN A 19 -5.00 5.68 -4.55
C ASN A 19 -5.38 6.64 -3.42
N GLU A 20 -5.60 6.14 -2.21
CA GLU A 20 -5.91 6.98 -1.06
C GLU A 20 -4.77 7.95 -0.75
N ILE A 21 -3.52 7.47 -0.71
CA ILE A 21 -2.34 8.33 -0.52
C ILE A 21 -2.29 9.43 -1.58
N LYS A 22 -2.46 9.09 -2.86
CA LYS A 22 -2.41 10.06 -3.96
C LYS A 22 -3.51 11.12 -3.83
N THR A 23 -4.74 10.70 -3.55
CA THR A 23 -5.88 11.62 -3.38
C THR A 23 -5.69 12.51 -2.15
N THR A 24 -5.27 11.97 -1.01
CA THR A 24 -5.04 12.74 0.21
C THR A 24 -3.90 13.74 0.03
N LEU A 25 -2.78 13.32 -0.55
CA LEU A 25 -1.64 14.23 -0.78
C LEU A 25 -1.94 15.31 -1.83
N ALA A 26 -2.77 15.03 -2.84
CA ALA A 26 -3.18 16.03 -3.84
C ALA A 26 -4.03 17.16 -3.25
N ALA A 27 -4.74 16.90 -2.14
CA ALA A 27 -5.57 17.88 -1.44
C ALA A 27 -4.81 18.72 -0.41
N LEU A 28 -3.52 18.43 -0.18
CA LEU A 28 -2.73 19.05 0.89
C LEU A 28 -1.65 19.99 0.34
N PRO A 29 -1.25 21.02 1.10
CA PRO A 29 -0.12 21.88 0.75
C PRO A 29 1.17 21.09 0.51
N THR A 30 2.00 21.55 -0.42
CA THR A 30 3.25 20.86 -0.81
C THR A 30 4.28 20.74 0.32
N ASN A 31 4.24 21.64 1.30
CA ASN A 31 5.08 21.64 2.50
C ASN A 31 4.55 20.73 3.63
N THR A 32 3.44 20.02 3.42
CA THR A 32 2.91 19.07 4.41
C THR A 32 3.89 17.93 4.66
N ASN A 33 4.10 17.56 5.93
CA ASN A 33 4.85 16.36 6.27
C ASN A 33 4.12 15.12 5.73
N LYS A 34 4.63 14.55 4.64
CA LYS A 34 4.00 13.42 3.95
C LYS A 34 3.96 12.17 4.84
N ASP A 35 5.00 11.90 5.62
CA ASP A 35 5.08 10.67 6.43
C ASP A 35 3.99 10.63 7.51
N SER A 36 3.73 11.76 8.19
CA SER A 36 2.67 11.85 9.19
C SER A 36 1.27 11.60 8.61
N ILE A 37 1.10 11.81 7.30
CA ILE A 37 -0.16 11.58 6.59
C ILE A 37 -0.23 10.16 6.03
N THR A 38 0.83 9.67 5.37
CA THR A 38 0.81 8.39 4.67
C THR A 38 0.92 7.20 5.62
N ARG A 39 1.70 7.32 6.71
CA ARG A 39 1.90 6.24 7.69
C ARG A 39 0.58 5.68 8.27
N PRO A 40 -0.34 6.49 8.81
CA PRO A 40 -1.61 5.95 9.33
C PRO A 40 -2.49 5.31 8.24
N ILE A 41 -2.48 5.85 7.02
CA ILE A 41 -3.20 5.25 5.87
C ILE A 41 -2.65 3.87 5.58
N ILE A 42 -1.32 3.74 5.46
CA ILE A 42 -0.65 2.46 5.17
C ILE A 42 -0.96 1.44 6.27
N LEU A 43 -0.85 1.81 7.54
CA LEU A 43 -1.12 0.92 8.66
C LEU A 43 -2.57 0.42 8.65
N ARG A 44 -3.55 1.29 8.36
CA ARG A 44 -4.96 0.90 8.27
C ARG A 44 -5.24 -0.10 7.14
N HIS A 45 -4.62 0.08 5.97
CA HIS A 45 -4.73 -0.91 4.88
C HIS A 45 -4.01 -2.22 5.22
N TYR A 46 -2.91 -2.16 5.98
CA TYR A 46 -2.15 -3.33 6.43
C TYR A 46 -2.93 -4.21 7.42
N GLU A 47 -3.79 -3.64 8.28
CA GLU A 47 -4.60 -4.42 9.23
C GLU A 47 -5.41 -5.54 8.54
N LYS A 48 -5.88 -5.32 7.31
CA LYS A 48 -6.60 -6.32 6.51
C LYS A 48 -5.71 -7.46 6.01
N LEU A 49 -4.41 -7.22 5.90
CA LEU A 49 -3.43 -8.18 5.38
C LEU A 49 -2.76 -8.99 6.49
N LYS A 50 -2.74 -8.49 7.73
CA LYS A 50 -2.15 -9.21 8.89
C LYS A 50 -2.69 -10.64 9.04
N PRO A 51 -4.02 -10.89 9.01
CA PRO A 51 -4.54 -12.26 9.16
C PRO A 51 -4.15 -13.20 8.01
N LEU A 52 -3.70 -12.65 6.88
CA LEU A 52 -3.30 -13.43 5.70
C LEU A 52 -1.83 -13.88 5.76
N GLY A 53 -1.08 -13.41 6.77
CA GLY A 53 0.35 -13.71 6.97
C GLY A 53 1.31 -12.77 6.24
N TYR A 54 0.82 -11.68 5.64
CA TYR A 54 1.70 -10.70 5.01
C TYR A 54 2.41 -9.83 6.05
N LYS A 55 3.67 -9.49 5.77
CA LYS A 55 4.39 -8.46 6.53
C LYS A 55 4.14 -7.09 5.89
N LEU A 56 4.21 -6.02 6.69
CA LEU A 56 4.04 -4.64 6.21
C LEU A 56 4.93 -4.33 4.99
N ALA A 57 6.16 -4.84 4.98
CA ALA A 57 7.11 -4.67 3.88
C ALA A 57 6.55 -5.13 2.52
N TRP A 58 5.67 -6.12 2.47
CA TRP A 58 5.07 -6.63 1.22
C TRP A 58 4.07 -5.63 0.64
N LEU A 59 3.29 -4.97 1.51
CA LEU A 59 2.40 -3.89 1.09
C LEU A 59 3.21 -2.70 0.57
N LEU A 60 4.28 -2.31 1.30
CA LEU A 60 5.16 -1.22 0.87
C LEU A 60 5.83 -1.53 -0.48
N PHE A 61 6.32 -2.76 -0.66
CA PHE A 61 6.90 -3.20 -1.93
C PHE A 61 5.86 -3.15 -3.06
N ALA A 62 4.67 -3.68 -2.86
CA ALA A 62 3.60 -3.65 -3.88
C ALA A 62 3.21 -2.22 -4.26
N ILE A 63 3.14 -1.29 -3.30
CA ILE A 63 2.92 0.14 -3.58
C ILE A 63 4.08 0.73 -4.39
N GLY A 64 5.33 0.40 -4.03
CA GLY A 64 6.51 0.84 -4.77
C GLY A 64 6.52 0.33 -6.21
N VAL A 65 6.09 -0.91 -6.46
CA VAL A 65 5.90 -1.42 -7.84
C VAL A 65 4.84 -0.60 -8.59
N LEU A 66 3.69 -0.32 -7.97
CA LEU A 66 2.64 0.51 -8.60
C LEU A 66 3.12 1.93 -8.95
N ASN A 67 4.10 2.43 -8.20
CA ASN A 67 4.69 3.76 -8.42
C ASN A 67 5.97 3.70 -9.27
N GLY A 68 6.33 2.56 -9.85
CA GLY A 68 7.51 2.38 -10.69
C GLY A 68 8.85 2.43 -9.95
N GLN A 69 8.84 2.36 -8.62
CA GLN A 69 10.04 2.36 -7.76
C GLN A 69 10.73 0.99 -7.73
N PHE A 70 9.94 -0.08 -7.85
CA PHE A 70 10.42 -1.45 -7.85
C PHE A 70 9.85 -2.21 -9.05
N LYS A 71 10.44 -3.37 -9.36
CA LYS A 71 9.93 -4.32 -10.34
C LYS A 71 9.72 -5.67 -9.64
N TRP A 72 8.67 -6.38 -10.03
CA TRP A 72 8.60 -7.81 -9.72
C TRP A 72 9.67 -8.48 -10.57
N ASP A 73 10.77 -8.93 -9.97
CA ASP A 73 11.58 -9.96 -10.62
C ASP A 73 10.71 -11.22 -10.67
N ARG A 74 10.35 -11.63 -11.88
CA ARG A 74 9.63 -12.87 -12.16
C ARG A 74 10.62 -13.91 -12.64
#